data_AF-A0A2N6AP14-F1
#
_entry.id   AF-A0A2N6AP14-F1
#
_cell.length_a   1.000
_cell.length_b   1.000
_cell.length_c   1.000
_cell.angle_alpha   90.00
_cell.angle_beta   90.00
_cell.angle_gamma   90.00
#
_symmetry.space_group_name_H-M   'P 1'
#
loop_
_entity.id
_entity.type
_entity.pdbx_description
1 polymer ?
#
loop_
_entity_poly.entity_id
_entity_poly.type
_entity_poly.pdbx_seq_one_letter_code
_entity_poly.pdbx_strand_id
1 'polypeptide(L)' 'MLKLDANGNTLWKNVINISLHDRAQAVINTSDGGYILAGSTFSPGDAEHDLLIIKTDQSGSYEE' A
#
# COMPACT_ATOMS: atom_id res chain seq x y z
N MET A 1 3.58 4.32 -1.42
CA MET A 1 2.78 4.47 -2.65
C MET A 1 3.26 5.66 -3.48
N LEU A 2 3.22 5.53 -4.81
CA LEU A 2 3.57 6.58 -5.77
C LEU A 2 2.50 6.57 -6.87
N LYS A 3 1.93 7.73 -7.18
CA LYS A 3 1.06 7.90 -8.34
C LYS A 3 1.66 8.88 -9.32
N LEU A 4 1.65 8.48 -10.59
CA LEU A 4 2.17 9.27 -11.70
C LEU A 4 1.02 9.65 -12.66
N ASP A 5 1.19 10.74 -13.40
CA ASP A 5 0.38 11.03 -14.57
C ASP A 5 0.84 10.21 -15.79
N ALA A 6 0.16 10.38 -16.94
CA ALA A 6 0.49 9.66 -18.17
C ALA A 6 1.87 10.03 -18.76
N ASN A 7 2.45 11.16 -18.35
CA ASN A 7 3.79 11.61 -18.76
C ASN A 7 4.87 11.18 -17.77
N GLY A 8 4.50 10.49 -16.67
CA GLY A 8 5.42 10.07 -15.62
C GLY A 8 5.69 11.14 -14.54
N ASN A 9 4.99 12.27 -14.55
CA ASN A 9 5.12 13.26 -13.48
C ASN A 9 4.48 12.75 -12.19
N THR A 10 5.11 13.05 -11.05
CA THR A 10 4.55 12.66 -9.75
C THR A 10 3.33 13.49 -9.42
N LEU A 11 2.20 12.82 -9.21
CA LEU A 11 0.98 13.43 -8.67
C LEU A 11 1.04 13.48 -7.15
N TRP A 12 1.43 12.37 -6.52
CA TRP A 12 1.65 12.29 -5.09
C TRP A 12 2.56 11.11 -4.72
N LYS A 13 3.14 11.19 -3.53
CA LYS A 13 3.97 10.15 -2.92
C LYS A 13 3.66 10.08 -1.43
N ASN A 14 3.18 8.94 -0.97
CA ASN A 14 2.94 8.67 0.45
C ASN A 14 3.76 7.46 0.90
N VAL A 15 4.33 7.54 2.09
CA VAL A 15 5.01 6.41 2.71
C VAL A 15 4.03 5.76 3.67
N ILE A 16 3.79 4.46 3.50
CA ILE A 16 2.98 3.66 4.42
C ILE A 16 3.98 2.82 5.21
N ASN A 17 4.07 3.06 6.52
CA ASN A 17 4.92 2.32 7.43
C ASN A 17 4.03 1.38 8.23
N ILE A 18 4.22 0.07 8.11
CA ILE A 18 3.38 -0.94 8.77
C ILE A 18 4.28 -1.79 9.66
N SER A 19 5.28 -2.43 9.05
CA SER A 19 6.28 -3.23 9.74
C SER A 19 7.65 -3.10 9.08
N LEU A 20 8.64 -3.77 9.67
CA LEU A 20 10.00 -3.82 9.15
C LEU A 20 10.12 -4.67 7.86
N HIS A 21 9.22 -5.62 7.63
CA HIS A 21 9.32 -6.55 6.50
C HIS A 21 7.98 -6.76 5.79
N ASP A 22 7.47 -5.70 5.17
CA ASP A 22 6.29 -5.78 4.32
C ASP A 22 6.65 -5.89 2.84
N ARG A 23 5.81 -6.59 2.09
CA ARG A 23 5.86 -6.62 0.64
C ARG A 23 4.48 -6.34 0.08
N ALA A 24 4.31 -5.19 -0.56
CA ALA A 24 3.15 -4.93 -1.41
C ALA A 24 3.30 -5.71 -2.73
N GLN A 25 2.25 -6.41 -3.13
CA GLN A 25 2.24 -7.25 -4.33
C GLN A 25 1.24 -6.76 -5.37
N ALA A 26 0.12 -6.19 -4.93
CA ALA A 26 -0.92 -5.67 -5.81
C ALA A 26 -1.51 -4.37 -5.26
N VAL A 27 -2.00 -3.53 -6.18
CA VAL A 27 -2.81 -2.35 -5.87
C VAL A 27 -4.00 -2.31 -6.82
N ILE A 28 -5.19 -2.02 -6.28
CA ILE A 28 -6.42 -1.83 -7.07
C ILE A 28 -7.12 -0.55 -6.65
N ASN A 29 -7.80 0.11 -7.60
CA ASN A 29 -8.64 1.26 -7.29
C ASN A 29 -9.98 0.76 -6.70
N THR A 30 -10.54 1.53 -5.77
CA THR A 30 -11.87 1.29 -5.22
C THR A 30 -12.91 2.22 -5.84
N SER A 31 -14.19 1.86 -5.75
CA SER A 31 -15.30 2.64 -6.32
C SER A 31 -15.52 4.00 -5.64
N ASP A 32 -15.04 4.17 -4.41
CA ASP A 32 -15.02 5.45 -3.69
C ASP A 32 -13.78 6.31 -4.03
N GLY A 33 -12.97 5.88 -4.99
CA GLY A 33 -11.80 6.60 -5.50
C GLY A 33 -10.52 6.39 -4.70
N GLY A 34 -10.55 5.58 -3.64
CA GLY A 34 -9.37 5.14 -2.90
C GLY A 34 -8.62 3.99 -3.56
N TYR A 35 -7.77 3.32 -2.78
CA TYR A 35 -6.97 2.19 -3.24
C TYR A 35 -6.95 1.07 -2.20
N ILE A 36 -6.87 -0.17 -2.64
CA ILE A 36 -6.53 -1.32 -1.80
C ILE A 36 -5.13 -1.79 -2.20
N LEU A 37 -4.23 -1.90 -1.23
CA LEU A 37 -2.97 -2.60 -1.35
C LEU A 37 -3.13 -3.99 -0.75
N ALA A 38 -2.62 -4.99 -1.46
CA ALA A 38 -2.54 -6.36 -0.98
C ALA A 38 -1.10 -6.87 -1.03
N GLY A 39 -0.74 -7.68 -0.05
CA GLY A 39 0.60 -8.23 0.07
C GLY A 39 0.77 -9.12 1.29
N SER A 40 2.01 -9.20 1.76
CA SER A 40 2.39 -9.99 2.93
C SER A 40 3.22 -9.17 3.90
N THR A 41 3.04 -9.42 5.19
CA THR A 41 3.90 -8.92 6.27
C THR A 41 4.51 -10.10 7.02
N PHE A 42 5.66 -9.91 7.67
CA PHE A 42 6.18 -10.90 8.61
C PHE A 42 7.05 -10.23 9.67
N SER A 43 7.08 -10.81 10.87
CA SER A 43 8.00 -10.40 11.92
C SER A 43 9.23 -11.30 11.94
N PRO A 44 10.44 -10.77 12.22
CA PRO A 44 11.62 -11.60 12.41
C PRO A 44 11.40 -12.61 13.55
N GLY A 45 11.47 -13.91 13.23
CA GLY A 45 11.22 -14.99 14.18
C GLY A 45 9.98 -15.81 13.88
N ASP A 46 9.09 -15.31 13.03
CA ASP A 46 7.93 -16.06 12.54
C ASP A 46 8.32 -16.90 11.32
N ALA A 47 7.82 -18.13 11.27
CA ALA A 47 8.01 -19.03 10.13
C ALA A 47 7.03 -18.74 8.98
N GLU A 48 6.00 -17.93 9.23
CA GLU A 48 4.87 -17.71 8.31
C GLU A 48 4.72 -16.22 7.96
N HIS A 49 4.13 -15.97 6.78
CA HIS A 49 3.77 -14.65 6.32
C HIS A 49 2.30 -14.37 6.64
N ASP A 50 2.02 -13.24 7.28
CA ASP A 50 0.66 -12.75 7.47
C ASP A 50 0.17 -12.00 6.24
N LEU A 51 -1.16 -12.01 6.06
CA LEU A 51 -1.84 -11.34 4.96
C LEU A 51 -1.94 -9.85 5.25
N LEU A 52 -1.39 -9.02 4.37
CA LEU A 52 -1.45 -7.57 4.48
C LEU A 52 -2.49 -7.01 3.51
N ILE A 53 -3.51 -6.34 4.04
CA ILE A 53 -4.52 -5.61 3.27
C ILE A 53 -4.66 -4.21 3.84
N ILE A 54 -4.48 -3.19 3.01
CA ILE A 54 -4.59 -1.78 3.42
C ILE A 54 -5.54 -1.08 2.47
N LYS A 55 -6.52 -0.37 3.01
CA LYS A 55 -7.34 0.55 2.24
C LYS A 55 -6.85 1.98 2.48
N THR A 56 -6.67 2.75 1.42
CA THR A 56 -6.33 4.17 1.50
C THR A 56 -7.47 5.03 0.99
N ASP A 57 -7.41 6.31 1.30
CA ASP A 57 -8.24 7.33 0.66
C ASP A 57 -7.80 7.62 -0.80
N GLN A 58 -8.44 8.60 -1.43
CA GLN A 58 -8.17 9.03 -2.81
C GLN A 58 -6.79 9.67 -3.00
N SER A 59 -6.22 10.22 -1.92
CA SER A 59 -4.87 10.78 -1.91
C SER A 59 -3.80 9.71 -1.75
N GLY A 60 -4.18 8.46 -1.51
CA GLY A 60 -3.27 7.36 -1.23
C GLY A 60 -2.76 7.34 0.21
N SER A 61 -3.47 8.00 1.12
CA SER A 61 -3.15 8.08 2.54
C SER A 61 -3.91 7.02 3.33
N TYR A 62 -3.24 6.48 4.35
CA TYR A 62 -3.78 5.54 5.30
C TYR A 62 -3.55 6.11 6.71
N GLU A 63 -4.59 6.10 7.54
CA GLU A 63 -4.49 6.37 8.97
C GLU A 63 -4.83 5.07 9.70
N GLU A 64 -4.03 4.72 10.71
CA GLU A 64 -4.23 3.56 11.58
C GLU A 64 -5.10 3.91 12.79
#